data_AF-A0A957WP98-F1
#
_entry.id   AF-A0A957WP98-F1
#
_cell.length_a   1.000
_cell.length_b   1.000
_cell.length_c   1.000
_cell.angle_alpha   90.00
_cell.angle_beta   90.00
_cell.angle_gamma   90.00
#
_symmetry.space_group_name_H-M   'P 1'
#
loop_
_entity.id
_entity.type
_entity.pdbx_description
1 polymer ?
#
loop_
_entity_poly.entity_id
_entity_poly.type
_entity_poly.pdbx_seq_one_letter_code
_entity_poly.pdbx_strand_id
1 'polypeptide(L)'
;MLKPSNITPDDLGEDVKNIIPGKDPELSISLPRIPVLETDITSKIIPVCEPTLGGNEKKYVNDCLDSNWISSAGKYIPVFEEKFAAECGCKYGVACCNGTVAMH
;
A
#
# COMPACT_ATOMS: atom_id res chain seq x y z
N MET A 1 8.90 -23.45 21.61
CA MET A 1 8.64 -22.02 21.36
C MET A 1 9.53 -21.21 22.28
N LEU A 2 10.44 -20.41 21.72
CA LEU A 2 11.26 -19.48 22.51
C LEU A 2 10.32 -18.39 23.07
N LYS A 3 10.41 -18.10 24.36
CA LYS A 3 9.68 -16.97 24.95
C LYS A 3 10.36 -15.68 24.48
N PRO A 4 9.61 -14.66 24.04
CA PRO A 4 10.22 -13.37 23.72
C PRO A 4 10.86 -12.80 24.99
N SER A 5 12.16 -12.55 24.94
CA SER A 5 12.89 -11.82 25.97
C SER A 5 12.78 -10.32 25.66
N ASN A 6 12.22 -9.54 26.58
CA ASN A 6 12.21 -8.09 26.48
C ASN A 6 13.62 -7.58 26.85
N ILE A 7 14.46 -7.40 25.83
CA ILE A 7 15.79 -6.79 25.96
C ILE A 7 15.60 -5.28 25.83
N THR A 8 16.04 -4.53 26.84
CA THR A 8 16.01 -3.07 26.82
C THR A 8 17.30 -2.52 26.19
N PRO A 9 17.32 -1.27 25.67
CA PRO A 9 18.53 -0.70 25.09
C PRO A 9 19.72 -0.62 26.06
N ASP A 10 19.46 -0.60 27.37
CA ASP A 10 20.49 -0.61 28.41
C ASP A 10 21.15 -2.00 28.57
N ASP A 11 20.49 -3.06 28.13
CA ASP A 11 21.01 -4.44 28.16
C ASP A 11 21.95 -4.76 26.98
N LEU A 12 22.07 -3.85 26.00
CA LEU A 12 22.81 -4.05 24.75
C LEU A 12 24.27 -3.58 24.77
N GLY A 13 24.74 -3.01 25.89
CA GLY A 13 26.09 -2.46 26.04
C GLY A 13 26.27 -1.08 25.37
N GLU A 14 27.26 -0.31 25.84
CA GLU A 14 27.45 1.09 25.42
C GLU A 14 27.74 1.24 23.92
N ASP A 15 28.48 0.30 23.32
CA ASP A 15 28.85 0.34 21.90
C ASP A 15 27.63 0.26 20.98
N VAL A 16 26.65 -0.58 21.33
CA VAL A 16 25.43 -0.77 20.54
C VAL A 16 24.45 0.37 20.77
N LYS A 17 24.36 0.88 22.01
CA LYS A 17 23.52 2.02 22.38
C LYS A 17 23.83 3.29 21.57
N ASN A 18 25.10 3.49 21.21
CA ASN A 18 25.54 4.65 20.42
C ASN A 18 25.26 4.53 18.91
N ILE A 19 24.98 3.32 18.42
CA ILE A 19 24.70 3.06 16.99
C ILE A 19 23.19 3.00 16.74
N ILE A 20 22.39 2.62 17.74
CA ILE A 20 20.93 2.59 17.61
C ILE A 20 20.41 4.03 17.47
N PRO A 21 19.74 4.38 16.36
CA PRO A 21 19.09 5.67 16.24
C PRO A 21 18.07 5.84 17.37
N GLY A 22 18.05 7.03 17.98
CA GLY A 22 17.08 7.36 19.03
C GLY A 22 15.64 7.16 18.57
N LYS A 23 14.68 7.17 19.51
CA LYS A 23 13.25 7.02 19.20
C LYS A 23 12.86 7.96 18.05
N ASP A 24 12.23 7.40 17.02
CA ASP A 24 11.71 8.19 15.90
C ASP A 24 10.84 9.34 16.44
N PRO A 25 10.99 10.57 15.91
CA PRO A 25 10.15 11.67 16.32
C PRO A 25 8.70 11.32 16.05
N GLU A 26 7.83 11.50 17.04
CA GLU A 26 6.39 11.36 16.86
C GLU A 26 5.91 12.50 15.94
N LEU A 27 5.80 12.21 14.65
CA LEU A 27 5.20 13.12 13.68
C LEU A 27 3.70 13.23 13.93
N SER A 28 3.27 14.30 14.59
CA SER A 28 1.86 14.68 14.76
C SER A 28 1.34 15.51 13.58
N ILE A 29 1.84 15.26 12.36
CA ILE A 29 1.42 16.03 11.18
C ILE A 29 0.23 15.33 10.54
N SER A 30 -0.96 15.93 10.68
CA SER A 30 -2.12 15.59 9.84
C SER A 30 -2.01 16.36 8.54
N LEU A 31 -1.37 15.77 7.53
CA LEU A 31 -1.43 16.31 6.18
C LEU A 31 -2.82 16.02 5.60
N PRO A 32 -3.59 17.04 5.20
CA PRO A 32 -4.79 16.81 4.42
C PRO A 32 -4.38 16.11 3.13
N ARG A 33 -5.09 15.04 2.75
CA ARG A 33 -4.81 14.27 1.51
C ARG A 33 -4.93 15.12 0.23
N ILE A 34 -5.45 16.34 0.35
CA ILE A 34 -5.68 17.29 -0.72
C ILE A 34 -5.01 18.60 -0.28
N PRO A 35 -4.22 19.26 -1.15
CA PRO A 35 -3.69 20.58 -0.86
C PRO A 35 -4.84 21.53 -0.53
N VAL A 36 -4.85 22.06 0.70
CA VAL A 36 -5.79 23.09 1.11
C VAL A 36 -5.30 24.38 0.46
N LEU A 37 -5.96 24.79 -0.62
CA LEU A 37 -5.78 26.13 -1.17
C LEU A 37 -6.17 27.13 -0.06
N GLU A 38 -5.33 28.12 0.21
CA GLU A 38 -5.49 29.12 1.30
C GLU A 38 -6.75 29.99 1.18
N THR A 39 -7.57 29.76 0.16
CA THR A 39 -8.83 30.45 -0.08
C THR A 39 -9.98 29.54 0.31
N ASP A 40 -10.93 30.08 1.07
CA ASP A 40 -12.25 29.49 1.31
C ASP A 40 -12.96 29.31 -0.04
N ILE A 41 -12.70 28.19 -0.71
CA ILE A 41 -13.47 27.78 -1.86
C ILE A 41 -14.79 27.25 -1.31
N THR A 42 -15.72 28.17 -1.06
CA THR A 42 -17.11 27.86 -0.69
C THR A 42 -17.82 26.99 -1.74
N SER A 43 -17.22 26.83 -2.93
CA SER A 43 -17.65 25.82 -3.91
C SER A 43 -16.99 24.47 -3.63
N LYS A 44 -17.83 23.46 -3.40
CA LYS A 44 -17.46 22.04 -3.39
C LYS A 44 -16.49 21.72 -4.53
N ILE A 45 -15.31 21.18 -4.20
CA ILE A 45 -14.32 20.75 -5.19
C ILE A 45 -14.97 19.76 -6.16
N ILE A 46 -14.82 20.01 -7.45
CA ILE A 46 -15.23 19.08 -8.52
C ILE A 46 -13.94 18.40 -9.02
N PRO A 47 -13.68 17.14 -8.66
CA PRO A 47 -12.49 16.43 -9.10
C PRO A 47 -12.56 16.16 -10.61
N VAL A 48 -11.42 16.24 -11.30
CA VAL A 48 -11.32 15.87 -12.73
C VAL A 48 -11.45 14.35 -12.91
N CYS A 49 -10.95 13.57 -11.95
CA CYS A 49 -11.01 12.12 -11.95
C CYS A 49 -11.04 11.61 -10.51
N GLU A 50 -11.86 10.60 -10.25
CA GLU A 50 -11.91 9.87 -8.99
C GLU A 50 -12.10 8.37 -9.25
N PRO A 51 -11.46 7.48 -8.46
CA PRO A 51 -11.66 6.05 -8.60
C PRO A 51 -13.07 5.67 -8.15
N THR A 52 -13.80 4.93 -8.99
CA THR A 52 -15.07 4.31 -8.60
C THR A 52 -14.78 2.96 -7.97
N LEU A 53 -15.06 2.80 -6.68
CA LEU A 53 -14.91 1.55 -5.92
C LEU A 53 -16.29 1.05 -5.47
N GLY A 54 -17.12 0.65 -6.43
CA GLY A 54 -18.54 0.31 -6.22
C GLY A 54 -18.89 -1.16 -6.36
N GLY A 55 -17.91 -2.02 -6.65
CA GLY A 55 -18.08 -3.45 -6.90
C GLY A 55 -17.48 -4.33 -5.80
N ASN A 56 -16.71 -5.33 -6.22
CA ASN A 56 -16.11 -6.33 -5.33
C ASN A 56 -14.71 -5.93 -4.81
N GLU A 57 -14.25 -4.71 -5.04
CA GLU A 57 -12.88 -4.26 -4.73
C GLU A 57 -12.56 -4.50 -3.25
N LYS A 58 -13.44 -4.01 -2.35
CA LYS A 58 -13.29 -4.21 -0.90
C LYS A 58 -13.29 -5.69 -0.50
N LYS A 59 -14.14 -6.50 -1.13
CA LYS A 59 -14.22 -7.94 -0.86
C LYS A 59 -12.91 -8.64 -1.23
N TYR A 60 -12.34 -8.34 -2.39
CA TYR A 60 -11.10 -8.97 -2.84
C TYR A 60 -9.89 -8.52 -2.03
N VAL A 61 -9.82 -7.23 -1.67
CA VAL A 61 -8.75 -6.72 -0.79
C VAL A 61 -8.82 -7.40 0.58
N ASN A 62 -10.02 -7.52 1.16
CA ASN A 62 -10.18 -8.21 2.45
C ASN A 62 -9.78 -9.69 2.36
N ASP A 63 -10.14 -10.39 1.29
CA ASP A 63 -9.73 -11.79 1.10
C ASP A 63 -8.19 -11.95 1.02
N CYS A 64 -7.46 -10.99 0.41
CA CYS A 64 -6.00 -10.98 0.46
C CYS A 64 -5.47 -10.85 1.89
N LEU A 65 -6.08 -9.99 2.71
CA LEU A 65 -5.71 -9.80 4.11
C LEU A 65 -6.00 -11.06 4.93
N ASP A 66 -7.20 -11.63 4.78
CA ASP A 66 -7.64 -12.83 5.50
C ASP A 66 -6.80 -14.06 5.15
N SER A 67 -6.39 -14.18 3.87
CA SER A 67 -5.55 -15.28 3.39
C SER A 67 -4.05 -15.05 3.57
N ASN A 68 -3.64 -13.85 4.01
CA ASN A 68 -2.25 -13.40 4.12
C ASN A 68 -1.45 -13.42 2.79
N TRP A 69 -2.13 -13.53 1.65
CA TRP A 69 -1.53 -13.40 0.31
C TRP A 69 -1.56 -11.95 -0.14
N ILE A 70 -0.68 -11.14 0.46
CA ILE A 70 -0.64 -9.67 0.29
C ILE A 70 0.53 -9.18 -0.57
N SER A 71 1.39 -10.08 -1.05
CA SER A 71 2.58 -9.75 -1.84
C SER A 71 2.36 -9.99 -3.34
N SER A 72 3.43 -10.07 -4.12
CA SER A 72 3.43 -10.32 -5.57
C SER A 72 3.07 -11.76 -5.98
N ALA A 73 2.42 -12.50 -5.09
CA ALA A 73 1.93 -13.85 -5.33
C ALA A 73 0.53 -13.99 -4.72
N GLY A 74 -0.30 -14.81 -5.35
CA GLY A 74 -1.67 -15.05 -4.90
C GLY A 74 -2.63 -15.28 -6.06
N LYS A 75 -3.85 -15.70 -5.75
CA LYS A 75 -4.86 -16.11 -6.76
C LYS A 75 -5.33 -14.96 -7.67
N TYR A 76 -5.28 -13.72 -7.18
CA TYR A 76 -5.89 -12.59 -7.89
C TYR A 76 -5.06 -12.09 -9.08
N ILE A 77 -3.73 -12.30 -9.07
CA ILE A 77 -2.85 -11.92 -10.19
C ILE A 77 -3.20 -12.72 -11.47
N PRO A 78 -3.14 -14.07 -11.48
CA PRO A 78 -3.45 -14.83 -12.70
C PRO A 78 -4.91 -14.66 -13.15
N VAL A 79 -5.85 -14.51 -12.20
CA VAL A 79 -7.26 -14.25 -12.53
C VAL A 79 -7.43 -12.88 -13.21
N PHE A 80 -6.70 -11.86 -12.78
CA PHE A 80 -6.72 -10.56 -13.43
C PHE A 80 -6.08 -10.62 -14.82
N GLU A 81 -4.92 -11.26 -14.95
CA GLU A 81 -4.22 -11.42 -16.23
C GLU A 81 -5.07 -12.14 -17.29
N GLU A 82 -5.71 -13.26 -16.92
CA GLU A 82 -6.59 -14.01 -17.81
C GLU A 82 -7.79 -13.19 -18.27
N LYS A 83 -8.49 -12.55 -17.33
CA LYS A 83 -9.69 -11.76 -17.64
C LYS A 83 -9.36 -10.50 -18.43
N PHE A 84 -8.26 -9.83 -18.10
CA PHE A 84 -7.84 -8.63 -18.80
C PHE A 84 -7.41 -8.95 -20.24
N ALA A 85 -6.67 -10.05 -20.44
CA ALA A 85 -6.32 -10.52 -21.78
C ALA A 85 -7.56 -10.82 -22.62
N ALA A 86 -8.54 -11.53 -22.05
CA ALA A 86 -9.80 -11.84 -22.72
C ALA A 86 -10.58 -10.59 -23.11
N GLU A 87 -10.68 -9.60 -22.21
CA GLU A 87 -11.36 -8.33 -22.47
C GLU A 87 -10.65 -7.52 -23.58
N CYS A 88 -9.32 -7.53 -23.61
CA CYS A 88 -8.54 -6.87 -24.66
C CYS A 88 -8.50 -7.64 -25.99
N GLY A 89 -9.04 -8.87 -26.06
CA GLY A 89 -8.93 -9.73 -27.25
C GLY A 89 -7.50 -10.25 -27.51
N CYS A 90 -6.67 -10.29 -26.47
CA CYS A 90 -5.29 -10.74 -26.53
C CYS A 90 -5.15 -12.19 -26.05
N LYS A 91 -4.11 -12.88 -26.53
CA LYS A 91 -3.82 -14.26 -26.08
C LYS A 91 -3.25 -14.32 -24.66
N TYR A 92 -2.52 -13.28 -24.25
CA TYR A 92 -1.81 -13.22 -22.97
C TYR A 92 -1.96 -11.83 -22.35
N GLY A 93 -1.92 -11.76 -21.02
CA GLY A 93 -1.83 -10.54 -20.23
C GLY A 93 -0.78 -10.73 -19.15
N VAL A 94 -0.05 -9.66 -18.82
CA VAL A 94 1.00 -9.68 -17.78
C VAL A 94 0.76 -8.48 -16.86
N ALA A 95 0.58 -8.75 -15.57
CA ALA A 95 0.39 -7.71 -14.57
C ALA A 95 1.74 -7.10 -14.17
N CYS A 96 1.85 -5.78 -14.25
CA CYS A 96 3.01 -5.01 -13.79
C CYS A 96 2.60 -4.06 -12.65
N CYS A 97 3.56 -3.55 -11.89
CA CYS A 97 3.28 -2.63 -10.78
C CYS A 97 2.76 -1.25 -11.25
N ASN A 98 3.01 -0.86 -12.50
CA ASN A 98 2.45 0.32 -13.16
C ASN A 98 2.73 0.26 -14.69
N GLY A 99 2.17 1.23 -15.42
CA GLY A 99 2.31 1.32 -16.89
C GLY A 99 3.72 1.67 -17.38
N THR A 100 4.52 2.43 -16.62
CA THR A 100 5.90 2.75 -17.01
C THR A 100 6.78 1.51 -16.98
N VAL A 101 6.64 0.69 -15.93
CA VAL A 101 7.39 -0.58 -15.80
C VAL A 101 6.97 -1.60 -16.85
N ALA A 102 5.71 -1.60 -17.29
CA ALA A 102 5.27 -2.45 -18.39
C ALA A 102 5.99 -2.14 -19.73
N MET A 103 6.54 -0.93 -19.88
CA MET A 103 7.23 -0.48 -21.09
C MET A 103 8.75 -0.59 -21.02
N HIS A 104 9.34 -0.69 -19.83
CA HIS A 104 10.79 -0.69 -19.60
C HIS A 104 11.41 -2.07 -19.82
#